data_AF-A0A925BJJ9-F1
#
_entry.id   AF-A0A925BJJ9-F1
#
_cell.length_a   1.000
_cell.length_b   1.000
_cell.length_c   1.000
_cell.angle_alpha   90.00
_cell.angle_beta   90.00
_cell.angle_gamma   90.00
#
_symmetry.space_group_name_H-M   'P 1'
#
loop_
_entity.id
_entity.type
_entity.pdbx_description
1 polymer ?
#
loop_
_entity_poly.entity_id
_entity_poly.type
_entity_poly.pdbx_seq_one_letter_code
_entity_poly.pdbx_strand_id
1 'polypeptide(L)' 'MLRVLIVDDSPTARGLLAGILASDPNIQVVGQATNGAEAVQQTRELR' A
#
# COMPACT_ATOMS: atom_id res chain seq x y z
N MET A 1 -1.27 -10.48 11.53
CA MET A 1 -1.73 -9.73 10.35
C MET A 1 -0.77 -8.59 10.09
N LEU A 2 -0.05 -8.63 8.97
CA LEU A 2 0.90 -7.63 8.52
C LEU A 2 0.14 -6.52 7.78
N ARG A 3 0.31 -5.27 8.21
CA ARG A 3 -0.34 -4.09 7.61
C ARG A 3 0.63 -3.44 6.64
N VAL A 4 0.21 -3.22 5.40
CA VAL A 4 1.06 -2.74 4.31
C VAL A 4 0.48 -1.47 3.69
N LEU A 5 1.32 -0.46 3.49
CA LEU A 5 1.06 0.70 2.65
C LEU A 5 1.82 0.52 1.33
N ILE A 6 1.12 0.58 0.19
CA ILE A 6 1.77 0.48 -1.13
C ILE A 6 2.12 1.88 -1.63
N VAL A 7 3.35 2.09 -2.12
CA VAL A 7 3.82 3.38 -2.64
C VAL A 7 4.46 3.17 -4.00
N ASP A 8 3.83 3.71 -5.04
CA ASP A 8 4.31 3.64 -6.43
C ASP A 8 3.60 4.73 -7.25
N ASP A 9 4.27 5.35 -8.23
CA ASP A 9 3.70 6.42 -9.07
C ASP A 9 2.84 5.86 -10.22
N SER A 10 2.99 4.59 -10.57
CA SER A 10 2.22 3.88 -11.57
C SER A 10 0.91 3.29 -11.00
N PRO A 11 -0.28 3.71 -11.48
CA PRO A 11 -1.55 3.11 -11.09
C PRO A 11 -1.60 1.60 -11.40
N THR A 12 -0.99 1.18 -12.51
CA THR A 12 -0.94 -0.23 -12.93
C THR A 12 -0.12 -1.06 -11.94
N ALA A 13 1.05 -0.57 -11.52
CA ALA A 13 1.90 -1.27 -10.57
C ALA A 13 1.22 -1.40 -9.20
N ARG A 14 0.60 -0.33 -8.69
CA ARG A 14 -0.17 -0.41 -7.43
C ARG A 14 -1.31 -1.42 -7.49
N GLY A 15 -2.04 -1.47 -8.60
CA GLY A 15 -3.10 -2.45 -8.81
C GLY A 15 -2.59 -3.89 -8.80
N LEU A 16 -1.49 -4.15 -9.51
CA LEU A 16 -0.85 -5.48 -9.53
C LEU A 16 -0.34 -5.89 -8.15
N LEU A 17 0.36 -5.00 -7.45
CA LEU A 17 0.86 -5.26 -6.10
C LEU A 17 -0.27 -5.53 -5.11
N ALA A 18 -1.35 -4.74 -5.15
CA ALA A 18 -2.52 -4.95 -4.30
C ALA A 18 -3.16 -6.33 -4.57
N GLY A 19 -3.28 -6.73 -5.84
CA GLY A 19 -3.80 -8.05 -6.22
C GLY A 19 -2.93 -9.21 -5.74
N ILE A 20 -1.60 -9.09 -5.89
CA ILE A 20 -0.64 -10.10 -5.41
C ILE A 20 -0.73 -10.23 -3.89
N LEU A 21 -0.71 -9.10 -3.17
CA LEU A 21 -0.74 -9.09 -1.70
C LEU A 21 -2.08 -9.56 -1.13
N ALA A 22 -3.19 -9.33 -1.84
CA ALA A 22 -4.52 -9.80 -1.43
C ALA A 22 -4.67 -11.33 -1.44
N SER A 23 -3.74 -12.07 -2.08
CA SER A 23 -3.75 -13.53 -2.08
C SER A 23 -3.27 -14.14 -0.75
N ASP A 24 -2.52 -13.39 0.06
CA ASP A 24 -2.07 -13.85 1.38
C ASP A 24 -3.02 -13.34 2.49
N PRO A 25 -3.76 -14.22 3.18
CA PRO A 25 -4.69 -13.82 4.23
C PRO A 25 -4.02 -13.18 5.45
N ASN A 26 -2.69 -13.30 5.59
CA ASN A 26 -1.95 -12.65 6.66
C ASN A 26 -1.59 -11.20 6.35
N ILE A 27 -1.80 -10.73 5.12
CA ILE A 27 -1.45 -9.37 4.67
C ILE A 27 -2.73 -8.54 4.48
N GLN A 28 -2.70 -7.32 5.01
CA GLN A 28 -3.74 -6.33 4.79
C GLN A 28 -3.12 -5.07 4.19
N VAL A 29 -3.53 -4.72 2.96
CA VAL A 29 -3.22 -3.42 2.38
C VAL A 29 -4.12 -2.38 3.03
N VAL A 30 -3.52 -1.45 3.78
CA VAL A 30 -4.25 -0.45 4.60
C VAL A 30 -4.30 0.93 3.94
N GLY A 31 -3.59 1.12 2.83
CA GLY A 31 -3.58 2.36 2.06
C GLY A 31 -2.73 2.24 0.81
N GLN A 32 -2.77 3.29 -0.01
CA GLN A 32 -1.93 3.43 -1.20
C GLN A 32 -1.52 4.89 -1.36
N ALA A 33 -0.27 5.15 -1.74
CA ALA A 33 0.23 6.48 -2.04
C ALA A 33 0.90 6.52 -3.43
N THR A 34 0.87 7.69 -4.05
CA THR A 34 1.40 7.95 -5.40
C THR A 34 2.80 8.55 -5.40
N ASN A 35 3.27 9.00 -4.24
CA ASN A 35 4.56 9.67 -4.08
C ASN A 35 5.05 9.58 -2.63
N GLY A 36 6.30 10.00 -2.40
CA GLY A 36 6.95 9.92 -1.09
C GLY A 36 6.33 10.83 -0.03
N ALA A 37 5.88 12.03 -0.38
CA ALA A 37 5.29 12.96 0.59
C ALA A 37 3.96 12.42 1.12
N GLU A 38 3.10 11.96 0.21
CA GLU A 38 1.85 11.28 0.54
C GLU A 38 2.09 10.01 1.37
N ALA A 39 3.09 9.21 1.01
CA ALA A 39 3.45 8.00 1.74
C ALA A 39 3.84 8.28 3.20
N VAL A 40 4.68 9.29 3.43
CA VAL A 40 5.08 9.69 4.79
C VAL A 40 3.89 10.17 5.60
N GLN A 41 2.99 10.95 4.99
CA GLN A 41 1.77 11.41 5.65
C GLN A 41 0.85 10.24 6.02
N GLN A 42 0.51 9.39 5.06
CA GLN A 42 -0.33 8.22 5.29
C GLN A 42 0.28 7.24 6.28
N THR A 43 1.62 7.05 6.29
CA THR A 43 2.29 6.20 7.28
C THR A 43 2.07 6.70 8.71
N ARG A 44 1.98 8.03 8.91
CA ARG A 44 1.69 8.60 10.23
C ARG A 44 0.22 8.41 10.63
N GLU A 45 -0.69 8.58 9.68
CA GLU A 45 -2.14 8.43 9.88
C GLU A 45 -2.55 6.97 10.11
N LEU A 46 -1.91 6.04 9.43
CA LEU A 46 -2.20 4.61 9.47
C LEU A 46 -1.42 3.87 10.58
N ARG A 47 -0.73 4.56 11.50
CA ARG A 47 0.02 3.89 12.57
C ARG A 47 -0.91 3.14 13.51
#